data_AF-A0A2E4N236-F1
#
_entry.id   AF-A0A2E4N236-F1
#
_cell.length_a   1.000
_cell.length_b   1.000
_cell.length_c   1.000
_cell.angle_alpha   90.00
_cell.angle_beta   90.00
_cell.angle_gamma   90.00
#
_symmetry.space_group_name_H-M   'P 1'
#
loop_
_entity.id
_entity.type
_entity.pdbx_description
1 polymer ?
#
loop_
_entity_poly.entity_id
_entity_poly.type
_entity_poly.pdbx_seq_one_letter_code
_entity_poly.pdbx_strand_id
1 'polypeptide(L)' 'RSQVQRIASLCGATLPKNLLGQIEDAGDDDEAAKIIGTEQCIAQSQGLIRNGAPGIHYYVLNRSPQIRRIVRAL' A
#
# COMPACT_ATOMS: atom_id res chain seq x y z
N ARG A 1 2.23 5.64 -9.95
CA ARG A 1 0.89 5.26 -10.47
C ARG A 1 0.85 3.94 -11.25
N SER A 2 1.54 3.86 -12.39
CA SER A 2 1.47 2.72 -13.34
C SER A 2 1.88 1.37 -12.75
N GLN A 3 2.81 1.33 -11.80
CA GLN A 3 3.32 0.08 -11.26
C GLN A 3 2.27 -0.72 -10.48
N VAL A 4 1.49 -0.09 -9.60
CA VAL A 4 0.52 -0.80 -8.77
C VAL A 4 -0.66 -1.33 -9.59
N GLN A 5 -1.13 -0.54 -10.57
CA GLN A 5 -2.15 -0.96 -11.52
C GLN A 5 -1.67 -2.14 -12.38
N ARG A 6 -0.41 -2.09 -12.84
CA ARG A 6 0.19 -3.20 -13.60
C ARG A 6 0.33 -4.47 -12.78
N ILE A 7 0.78 -4.38 -11.52
CA ILE A 7 0.89 -5.56 -10.65
C ILE A 7 -0.52 -6.14 -10.43
N ALA A 8 -1.51 -5.31 -10.13
CA ALA A 8 -2.89 -5.73 -9.92
C ALA A 8 -3.48 -6.42 -11.16
N SER A 9 -3.24 -5.89 -12.36
CA SER A 9 -3.72 -6.50 -13.60
C SER A 9 -3.06 -7.85 -13.91
N LEU A 10 -1.80 -8.05 -13.51
CA LEU A 10 -1.08 -9.31 -13.71
C LEU A 10 -1.55 -10.44 -12.78
N CYS A 11 -2.06 -10.10 -11.59
CA CYS A 11 -2.52 -11.09 -10.61
C CYS A 11 -4.05 -11.15 -10.45
N GLY A 12 -4.80 -10.34 -11.20
CA GLY A 12 -6.27 -10.27 -11.12
C GLY A 12 -6.79 -9.57 -9.86
N ALA A 13 -5.93 -8.90 -9.09
CA ALA A 13 -6.34 -8.14 -7.92
C ALA A 13 -7.04 -6.84 -8.33
N THR A 14 -7.94 -6.35 -7.48
CA THR A 14 -8.62 -5.07 -7.67
C THR A 14 -8.10 -4.03 -6.69
N LEU A 15 -8.00 -2.78 -7.16
CA LEU A 15 -7.68 -1.65 -6.31
C LEU A 15 -8.97 -1.02 -5.77
N PRO A 16 -9.06 -0.75 -4.45
CA PRO A 16 -10.20 -0.02 -3.90
C PRO A 16 -10.38 1.35 -4.59
N LYS A 17 -11.61 1.70 -4.95
CA LYS A 17 -11.90 2.96 -5.69
C LYS A 17 -11.38 4.21 -4.98
N ASN A 18 -11.50 4.26 -3.65
CA ASN A 18 -11.01 5.40 -2.85
C ASN A 18 -9.48 5.52 -2.95
N LEU A 19 -8.76 4.41 -2.79
CA LEU A 19 -7.30 4.39 -2.93
C LEU A 19 -6.86 4.83 -4.34
N LEU A 20 -7.58 4.37 -5.37
CA LEU A 20 -7.30 4.77 -6.74
C LEU A 20 -7.49 6.28 -6.93
N GLY A 21 -8.61 6.83 -6.45
CA GLY A 21 -8.88 8.28 -6.52
C GLY A 21 -7.80 9.11 -5.83
N GLN A 22 -7.39 8.74 -4.61
CA GLN A 22 -6.30 9.42 -3.91
C GLN A 22 -4.98 9.39 -4.68
N ILE A 23 -4.63 8.23 -5.25
CA ILE A 23 -3.44 8.07 -6.08
C ILE A 23 -3.56 8.88 -7.38
N GLU A 24 -4.78 9.05 -7.91
CA GLU A 24 -5.07 9.85 -9.09
C GLU A 24 -4.98 11.36 -8.83
N ASP A 25 -5.41 11.81 -7.65
CA ASP A 25 -5.35 13.20 -7.21
C ASP A 25 -3.90 13.66 -6.94
N ALA A 26 -3.01 12.73 -6.56
CA ALA A 26 -1.60 13.01 -6.28
C ALA A 26 -0.77 13.50 -7.49
N GLY A 27 -1.36 13.70 -8.67
CA GLY A 27 -0.66 13.99 -9.94
C GLY A 27 0.65 13.20 -10.17
N ASP A 28 1.67 13.95 -10.58
CA ASP A 28 3.04 13.48 -10.76
C ASP A 28 3.87 13.54 -9.46
N ASP A 29 3.23 13.78 -8.31
CA ASP A 29 3.88 13.75 -6.99
C ASP A 29 4.03 12.30 -6.51
N ASP A 30 5.18 11.72 -6.86
CA ASP A 30 5.56 10.38 -6.44
C ASP A 30 5.68 10.23 -4.92
N GLU A 31 6.00 11.29 -4.18
CA GLU A 31 6.08 11.23 -2.71
C GLU A 31 4.68 11.22 -2.09
N ALA A 32 3.76 12.06 -2.59
CA ALA A 32 2.36 12.00 -2.18
C ALA A 32 1.77 10.61 -2.42
N ALA A 33 1.99 10.01 -3.60
CA ALA A 33 1.52 8.66 -3.92
C ALA A 33 2.11 7.59 -2.98
N LYS A 34 3.39 7.72 -2.59
CA LYS A 34 4.03 6.81 -1.61
C LYS A 34 3.44 6.97 -0.21
N ILE A 35 3.13 8.20 0.21
CA ILE A 35 2.50 8.46 1.51
C ILE A 35 1.12 7.81 1.57
N ILE A 36 0.28 8.04 0.55
CA ILE A 36 -1.05 7.43 0.43
C ILE A 36 -0.97 5.90 0.52
N GLY A 37 -0.10 5.27 -0.28
CA GLY A 37 0.07 3.82 -0.26
C GLY A 37 0.58 3.28 1.08
N THR A 38 1.45 4.04 1.76
CA THR A 38 1.98 3.68 3.08
C THR A 38 0.88 3.71 4.15
N GLU A 39 0.06 4.76 4.16
CA GLU A 39 -1.06 4.91 5.10
C GLU A 39 -2.12 3.83 4.90
N GLN A 40 -2.47 3.54 3.65
CA GLN A 40 -3.35 2.44 3.32
C GLN A 40 -2.81 1.09 3.81
N CYS A 41 -1.51 0.84 3.63
CA CYS A 41 -0.88 -0.41 4.06
C CYS A 41 -0.86 -0.56 5.58
N ILE A 42 -0.62 0.53 6.33
CA ILE A 42 -0.71 0.56 7.80
C ILE A 42 -2.14 0.24 8.23
N ALA A 43 -3.14 0.95 7.70
CA ALA A 43 -4.54 0.74 8.07
C ALA A 43 -5.01 -0.70 7.81
N GLN A 44 -4.63 -1.25 6.65
CA GLN A 44 -4.92 -2.65 6.30
C GLN A 44 -4.22 -3.63 7.25
N SER A 45 -2.94 -3.41 7.55
CA SER A 45 -2.15 -4.26 8.43
C SER A 45 -2.73 -4.29 9.86
N GLN A 46 -3.04 -3.12 10.42
CA GLN A 46 -3.69 -3.02 11.73
C GLN A 46 -5.07 -3.70 11.73
N GLY A 47 -5.83 -3.57 10.64
CA GLY A 47 -7.10 -4.27 10.47
C GLY A 47 -6.95 -5.78 10.52
N LEU A 48 -5.97 -6.34 9.79
CA LEU A 48 -5.70 -7.77 9.78
C LEU A 48 -5.27 -8.29 11.16
N ILE A 49 -4.37 -7.58 11.84
CA ILE A 49 -3.90 -7.94 13.18
C ILE A 49 -5.06 -7.93 14.19
N ARG A 50 -5.89 -6.87 14.18
CA ARG A 50 -7.07 -6.78 15.06
C ARG A 50 -8.06 -7.92 14.84
N ASN A 51 -8.12 -8.46 13.62
CA ASN A 51 -8.98 -9.60 13.28
C ASN A 51 -8.27 -10.97 13.42
N GLY A 52 -7.11 -11.01 14.10
CA GLY A 52 -6.46 -12.28 14.48
C GLY A 52 -5.55 -12.89 13.42
N ALA A 53 -5.12 -12.14 12.41
CA ALA A 53 -4.11 -12.63 11.47
C ALA A 53 -2.80 -12.96 12.23
N PRO A 54 -2.19 -14.14 12.02
CA PRO A 54 -1.01 -14.58 12.78
C PRO A 54 0.28 -13.84 12.39
N GLY A 55 0.28 -13.12 11.27
CA GLY A 55 1.41 -12.37 10.75
C GLY A 55 1.11 -11.75 9.40
N ILE A 56 2.04 -10.93 8.90
CA ILE A 56 1.91 -10.23 7.61
C ILE A 56 3.21 -10.40 6.81
N HIS A 57 3.08 -10.79 5.54
CA HIS A 57 4.20 -10.84 4.60
C HIS A 57 4.13 -9.66 3.63
N TYR A 58 5.20 -8.89 3.53
CA TYR A 58 5.25 -7.66 2.72
C TYR A 58 6.06 -7.85 1.44
N TYR A 59 5.45 -7.53 0.29
CA TYR A 59 6.16 -7.39 -0.98
C TYR A 59 6.84 -6.02 -1.07
N VAL A 60 8.08 -5.94 -0.58
CA VAL A 60 8.83 -4.67 -0.49
C VAL A 60 9.48 -4.22 -1.80
N LEU A 61 9.50 -5.07 -2.83
CA LEU A 61 10.08 -4.79 -4.15
C LEU A 61 11.50 -4.19 -4.07
N ASN A 62 12.33 -4.74 -3.17
CA ASN A 62 13.70 -4.28 -2.87
C ASN A 62 13.80 -2.83 -2.36
N ARG A 63 12.73 -2.28 -1.74
CA ARG A 63 12.70 -0.93 -1.14
C ARG A 63 12.51 -0.98 0.37
N SER A 64 13.49 -0.45 1.12
CA SER A 64 13.52 -0.52 2.59
C SER A 64 12.88 0.65 3.36
N PRO A 65 12.83 1.91 2.88
CA PRO A 65 12.35 3.03 3.70
C PRO A 65 10.86 2.91 4.07
N GLN A 66 10.02 2.53 3.11
CA GLN A 66 8.57 2.49 3.28
C GLN A 66 8.16 1.38 4.25
N ILE A 67 8.77 0.19 4.13
CA ILE A 67 8.46 -0.93 5.04
C ILE A 67 8.88 -0.63 6.48
N ARG A 68 9.97 0.11 6.70
CA ARG A 68 10.37 0.54 8.06
C ARG A 68 9.32 1.46 8.69
N ARG A 69 8.70 2.35 7.91
CA ARG A 69 7.61 3.20 8.39
C ARG A 69 6.36 2.38 8.74
N ILE A 70 6.00 1.41 7.90
CA ILE A 70 4.86 0.53 8.13
C ILE A 70 5.05 -0.27 9.42
N VAL A 71 6.15 -0.99 9.56
CA VAL A 71 6.40 -1.87 10.71
C VAL A 71 6.48 -1.08 12.03
N ARG A 72 6.98 0.16 12.02
CA ARG A 72 6.99 1.02 13.23
C ARG A 72 5.61 1.53 13.65
N ALA A 73 4.62 1.48 12.77
CA ALA A 73 3.27 1.97 13.02
C ALA A 73 2.28 0.85 13.39
N LEU A 74 2.76 -0.40 13.51
CA LEU A 74 2.03 -1.57 13.96
C LEU A 74 2.42 -1.93 15.38
#